data_AF-A0A368Y6P1-F1
#
_entry.id   AF-A0A368Y6P1-F1
#
_cell.length_a   1.000
_cell.length_b   1.000
_cell.length_c   1.000
_cell.angle_alpha   90.00
_cell.angle_beta   90.00
_cell.angle_gamma   90.00
#
_symmetry.space_group_name_H-M   'P 1'
#
loop_
_entity.id
_entity.type
_entity.pdbx_description
1 polymer ?
#
loop_
_entity_poly.entity_id
_entity_poly.type
_entity_poly.pdbx_seq_one_letter_code
_entity_poly.pdbx_strand_id
1 'polypeptide(L)'
;MDEQELINLLEKRIYKHANHKIEKYLQEIAVWISKILLSETKTEITFEFDPPWDSSGQILNTNFPFEISDYETLDSFLENEYNGSSRPSFMSGHGLFHDFYSSELDELTDNWIALQVTETINVLLKENNHLILNYAKLREDEESQSHKTQYKTAEEISQLIYLDDILGDFLVIDYPIELKEFVGKMDITLLFKQGHHQANNELKQEKIARQIREKEQLINQEQAKKFWNYICKLHRVRYQRNIPSKIEKNYYDQFLYPLLKEEFKENEDVLNIRLVGQYMEHKFSNSVYFKLINFE
;
A
#
# COMPACT_ATOMS: atom_id res chain seq x y z
N MET A 1 37.36 4.14 -7.25
CA MET A 1 36.32 5.18 -7.38
C MET A 1 36.47 6.06 -6.16
N ASP A 2 36.51 7.39 -6.32
CA ASP A 2 36.46 8.27 -5.16
C ASP A 2 34.99 8.34 -4.72
N GLU A 3 34.65 7.54 -3.72
CA GLU A 3 33.31 7.45 -3.15
C GLU A 3 32.80 8.82 -2.72
N GLN A 4 33.68 9.67 -2.18
CA GLN A 4 33.33 11.04 -1.81
C GLN A 4 32.95 11.89 -3.01
N GLU A 5 33.59 11.68 -4.18
CA GLU A 5 33.23 12.39 -5.41
C GLU A 5 31.84 11.99 -5.92
N LEU A 6 31.50 10.69 -5.79
CA LEU A 6 30.17 10.18 -6.11
C LEU A 6 29.10 10.75 -5.17
N ILE A 7 29.37 10.75 -3.85
CA ILE A 7 28.47 11.33 -2.84
C ILE A 7 28.21 12.80 -3.12
N ASN A 8 29.27 13.61 -3.25
CA ASN A 8 29.16 15.04 -3.52
C ASN A 8 28.41 15.33 -4.84
N LEU A 9 28.60 14.48 -5.86
CA LEU A 9 27.85 14.60 -7.12
C LEU A 9 26.36 14.33 -6.88
N LEU A 10 26.03 13.22 -6.22
CA LEU A 10 24.68 12.76 -6.00
C LEU A 10 23.90 13.76 -5.13
N GLU A 11 24.41 14.13 -3.95
CA GLU A 11 23.76 15.11 -3.07
C GLU A 11 23.43 16.41 -3.81
N LYS A 12 24.41 16.98 -4.50
CA LYS A 12 24.24 18.22 -5.27
C LYS A 12 23.20 18.07 -6.37
N ARG A 13 23.20 16.95 -7.09
CA ARG A 13 22.29 16.71 -8.21
C ARG A 13 20.87 16.41 -7.73
N ILE A 14 20.71 15.61 -6.67
CA ILE A 14 19.44 15.31 -6.02
C ILE A 14 18.85 16.61 -5.48
N TYR A 15 19.59 17.35 -4.66
CA TYR A 15 19.12 18.61 -4.08
C TYR A 15 18.71 19.62 -5.16
N LYS A 16 19.52 19.76 -6.21
CA LYS A 16 19.16 20.62 -7.35
C LYS A 16 17.87 20.13 -8.02
N HIS A 17 17.78 18.86 -8.38
CA HIS A 17 16.65 18.29 -9.11
C HIS A 17 15.35 18.37 -8.30
N ALA A 18 15.42 18.01 -7.03
CA ALA A 18 14.34 18.06 -6.06
C ALA A 18 13.82 19.50 -5.88
N ASN A 19 14.70 20.50 -5.76
CA ASN A 19 14.30 21.91 -5.72
C ASN A 19 13.56 22.39 -6.98
N HIS A 20 13.87 21.86 -8.17
CA HIS A 20 13.10 22.19 -9.38
C HIS A 20 11.71 21.53 -9.38
N LYS A 21 11.47 20.57 -8.49
CA LYS A 21 10.23 19.80 -8.38
C LYS A 21 9.49 20.02 -7.06
N ILE A 22 9.96 20.95 -6.22
CA ILE A 22 9.38 21.20 -4.89
C ILE A 22 7.90 21.58 -4.96
N GLU A 23 7.48 22.31 -6.01
CA GLU A 23 6.07 22.65 -6.21
C GLU A 23 5.17 21.40 -6.38
N LYS A 24 5.70 20.33 -6.98
CA LYS A 24 4.96 19.07 -7.11
C LYS A 24 4.81 18.36 -5.77
N TYR A 25 5.87 18.37 -4.96
CA TYR A 25 5.84 17.84 -3.59
C TYR A 25 4.82 18.59 -2.73
N LEU A 26 4.84 19.93 -2.78
CA LEU A 26 3.86 20.76 -2.10
C LEU A 26 2.43 20.46 -2.55
N GLN A 27 2.22 20.28 -3.85
CA GLN A 27 0.90 19.91 -4.37
C GLN A 27 0.45 18.52 -3.87
N GLU A 28 1.36 17.55 -3.80
CA GLU A 28 1.05 16.21 -3.30
C GLU A 28 0.62 16.25 -1.83
N ILE A 29 1.36 16.97 -0.98
CA ILE A 29 1.01 17.18 0.43
C ILE A 29 -0.30 17.95 0.56
N ALA A 30 -0.49 19.01 -0.23
CA ALA A 30 -1.70 19.80 -0.23
C ALA A 30 -2.93 18.93 -0.57
N VAL A 31 -2.80 18.02 -1.53
CA VAL A 31 -3.87 17.07 -1.89
C VAL A 31 -4.09 16.07 -0.77
N TRP A 32 -3.04 15.49 -0.20
CA TRP A 32 -3.12 14.54 0.91
C TRP A 32 -3.84 15.15 2.12
N ILE A 33 -3.40 16.30 2.64
CA ILE A 33 -4.07 16.94 3.78
C ILE A 33 -5.50 17.34 3.45
N SER A 34 -5.77 17.75 2.20
CA SER A 34 -7.13 18.07 1.76
C SER A 34 -8.04 16.85 1.76
N LYS A 35 -7.54 15.66 1.40
CA LYS A 35 -8.33 14.43 1.46
C LYS A 35 -8.70 14.12 2.91
N ILE A 36 -7.72 14.14 3.81
CA ILE A 36 -7.95 13.90 5.25
C ILE A 36 -9.03 14.84 5.78
N LEU A 37 -8.87 16.16 5.61
CA LEU A 37 -9.82 17.16 6.10
C LEU A 37 -11.23 17.04 5.48
N LEU A 38 -11.37 16.45 4.29
CA LEU A 38 -12.66 16.29 3.60
C LEU A 38 -13.37 14.98 3.92
N SER A 39 -12.64 13.89 4.15
CA SER A 39 -13.22 12.55 4.25
C SER A 39 -13.09 11.90 5.62
N GLU A 40 -12.17 12.35 6.45
CA GLU A 40 -11.85 11.71 7.72
C GLU A 40 -12.44 12.45 8.91
N THR A 41 -12.40 11.79 10.07
CA THR A 41 -12.98 12.27 11.32
C THR A 41 -11.97 12.13 12.44
N LYS A 42 -12.02 13.04 13.41
CA LYS A 42 -11.13 13.06 14.57
C LYS A 42 -11.18 11.76 15.35
N THR A 43 -10.03 11.35 15.86
CA THR A 43 -9.90 10.20 16.75
C THR A 43 -9.31 10.62 18.09
N GLU A 44 -9.74 9.96 19.16
CA GLU A 44 -9.26 10.22 20.53
C GLU A 44 -8.81 8.91 21.15
N ILE A 45 -7.89 8.99 22.12
CA ILE A 45 -7.47 7.83 22.90
C ILE A 45 -8.26 7.80 24.20
N THR A 46 -8.93 6.67 24.47
CA THR A 46 -9.55 6.38 25.77
C THR A 46 -8.79 5.28 26.49
N PHE A 47 -8.60 5.47 27.80
CA PHE A 47 -7.97 4.49 28.70
C PHE A 47 -9.01 3.78 29.59
N GLU A 48 -10.31 3.99 29.33
CA GLU A 48 -11.39 3.48 30.20
C GLU A 48 -11.38 1.95 30.34
N PHE A 49 -10.91 1.25 29.31
CA PHE A 49 -10.92 -0.22 29.24
C PHE A 49 -9.53 -0.84 29.39
N ASP A 50 -8.55 -0.03 29.80
CA ASP A 50 -7.18 -0.50 29.96
C ASP A 50 -7.05 -1.39 31.20
N PRO A 51 -6.52 -2.62 31.06
CA PRO A 51 -6.23 -3.44 32.22
C PRO A 51 -5.07 -2.84 33.03
N PRO A 52 -4.92 -3.16 34.33
CA PRO A 52 -3.91 -2.54 35.20
C PRO A 52 -2.43 -2.70 34.78
N TRP A 53 -2.15 -3.55 33.79
CA TRP A 53 -0.82 -3.83 33.27
C TRP A 53 -0.60 -3.31 31.84
N ASP A 54 -1.57 -2.61 31.26
CA ASP A 54 -1.48 -2.01 29.93
C ASP A 54 -2.02 -0.57 30.01
N SER A 55 -1.25 0.40 29.55
CA SER A 55 -1.63 1.81 29.54
C SER A 55 -1.53 2.39 28.14
N SER A 56 -1.84 1.56 27.14
CA SER A 56 -1.79 1.97 25.74
C SER A 56 -2.98 2.81 25.32
N GLY A 57 -4.13 2.64 25.96
CA GLY A 57 -5.40 3.18 25.51
C GLY A 57 -5.90 2.54 24.22
N GLN A 58 -7.13 2.92 23.84
CA GLN A 58 -7.80 2.48 22.63
C GLN A 58 -8.21 3.69 21.80
N ILE A 59 -8.08 3.58 20.48
CA ILE A 59 -8.55 4.59 19.53
C ILE A 59 -10.06 4.54 19.45
N LEU A 60 -10.68 5.70 19.67
CA LEU A 60 -12.11 5.92 19.52
C LEU A 60 -12.35 6.94 18.40
N ASN A 61 -13.12 6.54 17.40
CA ASN A 61 -13.59 7.48 16.39
C ASN A 61 -14.71 8.35 16.96
N THR A 62 -14.49 9.65 16.98
CA THR A 62 -15.42 10.62 17.54
C THR A 62 -16.59 10.96 16.61
N ASN A 63 -16.48 10.63 15.32
CA ASN A 63 -17.33 11.04 14.20
C ASN A 63 -17.40 12.57 14.00
N PHE A 64 -16.57 13.35 14.68
CA PHE A 64 -16.45 14.78 14.42
C PHE A 64 -15.53 15.02 13.23
N PRO A 65 -15.92 15.87 12.26
CA PRO A 65 -15.03 16.24 11.17
C PRO A 65 -13.88 17.12 11.69
N PHE A 66 -12.82 17.22 10.90
CA PHE A 66 -11.77 18.20 11.14
C PHE A 66 -12.26 19.62 10.78
N GLU A 67 -12.05 20.57 11.69
CA GLU A 67 -12.26 21.99 11.40
C GLU A 67 -10.91 22.64 11.11
N ILE A 68 -10.72 23.13 9.88
CA ILE A 68 -9.43 23.68 9.45
C ILE A 68 -8.99 24.89 10.30
N SER A 69 -9.95 25.61 10.89
CA SER A 69 -9.69 26.74 11.78
C SER A 69 -9.06 26.34 13.12
N ASP A 70 -9.05 25.05 13.46
CA ASP A 70 -8.41 24.55 14.68
C ASP A 70 -6.88 24.54 14.57
N TYR A 71 -6.34 24.62 13.35
CA TYR A 71 -4.91 24.49 13.07
C TYR A 71 -4.40 25.71 12.31
N GLU A 72 -3.30 26.30 12.77
CA GLU A 72 -2.64 27.41 12.08
C GLU A 72 -1.70 26.91 10.98
N THR A 73 -0.87 25.92 11.32
CA THR A 73 0.13 25.32 10.44
C THR A 73 -0.13 23.83 10.23
N LEU A 74 0.54 23.24 9.24
CA LEU A 74 0.53 21.79 9.07
C LEU A 74 1.11 21.08 10.31
N ASP A 75 2.21 21.58 10.90
CA ASP A 75 2.80 20.99 12.12
C ASP A 75 1.78 20.93 13.27
N SER A 76 0.98 21.99 13.45
CA SER A 76 -0.09 21.99 14.47
C SER A 76 -1.09 20.86 14.25
N PHE A 77 -1.39 20.51 13.00
CA PHE A 77 -2.23 19.34 12.70
C PHE A 77 -1.50 18.02 12.99
N LEU A 78 -0.25 17.89 12.51
CA LEU A 78 0.52 16.65 12.61
C LEU A 78 0.87 16.25 14.05
N GLU A 79 1.08 17.23 14.94
CA GLU A 79 1.41 16.98 16.35
C GLU A 79 0.20 16.61 17.20
N ASN A 80 -1.00 17.02 16.79
CA ASN A 80 -2.21 16.91 17.61
C ASN A 80 -3.19 15.84 17.14
N GLU A 81 -3.10 15.39 15.88
CA GLU A 81 -4.10 14.50 15.29
C GLU A 81 -3.59 13.08 15.03
N TYR A 82 -4.27 12.11 15.63
CA TYR A 82 -4.07 10.69 15.39
C TYR A 82 -4.72 10.26 14.07
N ASN A 83 -4.05 9.41 13.31
CA ASN A 83 -4.57 8.88 12.04
C ASN A 83 -5.43 7.62 12.21
N GLY A 84 -5.69 7.20 13.45
CA GLY A 84 -6.47 6.01 13.76
C GLY A 84 -5.72 4.68 13.57
N SER A 85 -4.43 4.72 13.23
CA SER A 85 -3.57 3.54 13.19
C SER A 85 -2.87 3.31 14.53
N SER A 86 -2.54 2.05 14.79
CA SER A 86 -1.75 1.66 15.95
C SER A 86 -0.81 0.53 15.61
N ARG A 87 0.32 0.49 16.32
CA ARG A 87 1.37 -0.51 16.15
C ARG A 87 1.73 -1.16 17.48
N PRO A 88 2.18 -2.43 17.48
CA PRO A 88 2.62 -3.09 18.70
C PRO A 88 3.73 -2.30 19.40
N SER A 89 3.56 -2.11 20.70
CA SER A 89 4.62 -1.61 21.57
C SER A 89 5.48 -2.79 22.04
N PHE A 90 6.80 -2.59 22.01
CA PHE A 90 7.77 -3.51 22.64
C PHE A 90 8.18 -3.03 24.05
N MET A 91 7.44 -2.06 24.60
CA MET A 91 7.69 -1.48 25.92
C MET A 91 6.80 -2.15 26.97
N SER A 92 7.40 -2.59 28.09
CA SER A 92 6.65 -3.17 29.20
C SER A 92 5.58 -2.18 29.71
N GLY A 93 4.36 -2.66 29.93
CA GLY A 93 3.23 -1.84 30.37
C GLY A 93 2.47 -1.13 29.25
N HIS A 94 2.86 -1.31 27.99
CA HIS A 94 2.14 -0.76 26.83
C HIS A 94 2.07 -1.84 25.75
N GLY A 95 0.87 -2.30 25.40
CA GLY A 95 0.63 -3.18 24.24
C GLY A 95 0.72 -2.47 22.89
N LEU A 96 0.38 -1.18 22.79
CA LEU A 96 0.27 -0.43 21.54
C LEU A 96 0.85 0.99 21.63
N PHE A 97 1.35 1.49 20.50
CA PHE A 97 1.53 2.92 20.23
C PHE A 97 0.51 3.35 19.18
N HIS A 98 -0.06 4.54 19.35
CA HIS A 98 -0.99 5.14 18.39
C HIS A 98 -0.24 6.13 17.53
N ASP A 99 -0.46 6.05 16.22
CA ASP A 99 0.29 6.82 15.24
C ASP A 99 -0.45 8.13 14.90
N PHE A 100 0.34 9.14 14.57
CA PHE A 100 -0.13 10.47 14.18
C PHE A 100 -0.04 10.62 12.66
N TYR A 101 -0.73 11.61 12.08
CA TYR A 101 -0.56 11.91 10.66
C TYR A 101 0.88 12.30 10.27
N SER A 102 1.74 12.64 11.24
CA SER A 102 3.18 12.83 11.00
C SER A 102 3.84 11.60 10.38
N SER A 103 3.43 10.38 10.75
CA SER A 103 4.01 9.16 10.17
C SER A 103 3.62 8.95 8.70
N GLU A 104 2.45 9.44 8.29
CA GLU A 104 2.06 9.43 6.87
C GLU A 104 2.83 10.48 6.06
N LEU A 105 3.08 11.65 6.65
CA LEU A 105 3.96 12.63 6.02
C LEU A 105 5.37 12.08 5.85
N ASP A 106 5.89 11.33 6.83
CA ASP A 106 7.19 10.64 6.71
C ASP A 106 7.21 9.72 5.49
N GLU A 107 6.21 8.84 5.35
CA GLU A 107 6.11 7.93 4.21
C GLU A 107 5.99 8.66 2.86
N LEU A 108 5.20 9.73 2.80
CA LEU A 108 5.09 10.57 1.59
C LEU A 108 6.41 11.24 1.23
N THR A 109 7.12 11.78 2.24
CA THR A 109 8.42 12.43 2.06
C THR A 109 9.44 11.44 1.54
N ASP A 110 9.53 10.27 2.17
CA ASP A 110 10.51 9.22 1.82
C ASP A 110 10.28 8.70 0.40
N ASN A 111 9.02 8.43 0.05
CA ASN A 111 8.64 8.00 -1.29
C ASN A 111 9.00 9.07 -2.34
N TRP A 112 8.76 10.35 -2.03
CA TRP A 112 9.10 11.45 -2.93
C TRP A 112 10.62 11.60 -3.12
N ILE A 113 11.40 11.49 -2.05
CA ILE A 113 12.87 11.53 -2.11
C ILE A 113 13.41 10.35 -2.92
N ALA A 114 12.92 9.13 -2.70
CA ALA A 114 13.32 7.95 -3.47
C ALA A 114 13.06 8.11 -4.97
N LEU A 115 11.96 8.76 -5.33
CA LEU A 115 11.69 9.14 -6.71
C LEU A 115 12.73 10.16 -7.23
N GLN A 116 13.11 11.17 -6.44
CA GLN A 116 14.13 12.15 -6.85
C GLN A 116 15.50 11.52 -7.06
N VAL A 117 15.88 10.55 -6.21
CA VAL A 117 17.11 9.76 -6.37
C VAL A 117 17.07 9.02 -7.71
N THR A 118 15.98 8.28 -7.96
CA THR A 118 15.80 7.48 -9.17
C THR A 118 15.85 8.32 -10.45
N GLU A 119 15.14 9.44 -10.45
CA GLU A 119 15.15 10.35 -11.59
C GLU A 119 16.52 11.01 -11.80
N THR A 120 17.22 11.35 -10.72
CA THR A 120 18.59 11.91 -10.80
C THR A 120 19.55 10.91 -11.42
N ILE A 121 19.49 9.64 -11.01
CA ILE A 121 20.30 8.57 -11.58
C ILE A 121 19.97 8.38 -13.06
N ASN A 122 18.68 8.38 -13.43
CA ASN A 122 18.27 8.30 -14.83
C ASN A 122 18.85 9.44 -15.68
N VAL A 123 18.88 10.66 -15.16
CA VAL A 123 19.53 11.80 -15.83
C VAL A 123 21.04 11.56 -15.97
N LEU A 124 21.72 11.14 -14.91
CA LEU A 124 23.16 10.88 -14.93
C LEU A 124 23.56 9.74 -15.88
N LEU A 125 22.73 8.69 -15.99
CA LEU A 125 22.90 7.63 -16.98
C LEU A 125 22.79 8.17 -18.41
N LYS A 126 21.79 9.01 -18.70
CA LYS A 126 21.62 9.66 -20.02
C LYS A 126 22.78 10.60 -20.36
N GLU A 127 23.38 11.23 -19.35
CA GLU A 127 24.58 12.06 -19.50
C GLU A 127 25.87 11.23 -19.69
N ASN A 128 25.80 9.89 -19.65
CA ASN A 128 26.96 8.99 -19.62
C ASN A 128 27.94 9.37 -18.49
N ASN A 129 27.41 9.69 -17.31
CA ASN A 129 28.24 10.09 -16.17
C ASN A 129 29.13 8.92 -15.71
N HIS A 130 30.44 9.11 -15.76
CA HIS A 130 31.42 8.06 -15.49
C HIS A 130 31.37 7.53 -14.06
N LEU A 131 31.01 8.35 -13.06
CA LEU A 131 30.95 7.93 -11.65
C LEU A 131 29.81 6.92 -11.43
N ILE A 132 28.62 7.22 -11.92
CA ILE A 132 27.45 6.32 -11.83
C ILE A 132 27.67 5.04 -12.63
N LEU A 133 28.23 5.15 -13.84
CA LEU A 133 28.53 3.97 -14.66
C LEU A 133 29.59 3.08 -14.03
N ASN A 134 30.62 3.65 -13.38
CA ASN A 134 31.63 2.89 -12.66
C ASN A 134 31.06 2.24 -11.40
N TYR A 135 30.23 2.96 -10.65
CA TYR A 135 29.54 2.43 -9.49
C TYR A 135 28.67 1.21 -9.84
N ALA A 136 27.84 1.34 -10.88
CA ALA A 136 26.98 0.26 -11.36
C ALA A 136 27.76 -1.00 -11.77
N LYS A 137 28.92 -0.82 -12.43
CA LYS A 137 29.80 -1.91 -12.86
C LYS A 137 30.50 -2.61 -11.69
N LEU A 138 31.03 -1.85 -10.74
CA LEU A 138 31.74 -2.41 -9.58
C LEU A 138 30.84 -3.36 -8.78
N ARG A 139 29.57 -3.00 -8.61
CA ARG A 139 28.57 -3.84 -7.92
C ARG A 139 28.07 -5.01 -8.76
N GLU A 140 28.16 -4.92 -10.09
CA GLU A 140 27.83 -6.04 -10.98
C GLU A 140 28.90 -7.15 -10.90
N ASP A 141 30.18 -6.77 -10.81
CA ASP A 141 31.31 -7.69 -10.69
C ASP A 141 31.33 -8.44 -9.33
N GLU A 142 30.78 -7.85 -8.27
CA GLU A 142 30.62 -8.49 -6.95
C GLU A 142 29.48 -9.52 -6.94
N GLU A 143 28.40 -9.27 -7.69
CA GLU A 143 27.22 -10.15 -7.75
C GLU A 143 27.33 -11.26 -8.82
N SER A 144 28.16 -11.06 -9.86
CA SER A 144 28.15 -11.90 -11.06
C SER A 144 29.45 -12.67 -11.29
N GLN A 145 29.63 -13.79 -10.58
CA GLN A 145 30.61 -14.82 -11.02
C GLN A 145 30.16 -15.60 -12.27
N SER A 146 28.99 -15.30 -12.85
CA SER A 146 28.54 -15.95 -14.10
C SER A 146 27.81 -15.00 -15.06
N HIS A 147 28.51 -14.71 -16.16
CA HIS A 147 28.04 -14.39 -17.52
C HIS A 147 26.93 -13.34 -17.77
N LYS A 148 27.35 -12.33 -18.55
CA LYS A 148 26.65 -11.25 -19.28
C LYS A 148 26.43 -9.97 -18.47
N THR A 149 27.20 -8.96 -18.85
CA THR A 149 27.03 -7.57 -18.43
C THR A 149 25.64 -7.10 -18.82
N GLN A 150 24.73 -6.98 -17.85
CA GLN A 150 23.41 -6.42 -18.05
C GLN A 150 23.43 -4.99 -17.50
N TYR A 151 23.14 -4.02 -18.37
CA TYR A 151 23.05 -2.62 -17.94
C TYR A 151 21.99 -2.49 -16.85
N LYS A 152 22.42 -2.17 -15.62
CA LYS A 152 21.51 -1.86 -14.50
C LYS A 152 20.66 -0.64 -14.85
N THR A 153 19.36 -0.75 -14.64
CA THR A 153 18.36 0.32 -14.76
C THR A 153 18.57 1.39 -13.68
N ALA A 154 17.92 2.55 -13.84
CA ALA A 154 18.01 3.61 -12.83
C ALA A 154 17.44 3.15 -11.49
N GLU A 155 16.34 2.40 -11.52
CA GLU A 155 15.68 1.81 -10.37
C GLU A 155 16.62 0.85 -9.61
N GLU A 156 17.30 -0.05 -10.34
CA GLU A 156 18.27 -0.99 -9.75
C GLU A 156 19.46 -0.26 -9.10
N ILE A 157 20.01 0.76 -9.76
CA ILE A 157 21.13 1.54 -9.20
C ILE A 157 20.68 2.35 -7.98
N SER A 158 19.44 2.86 -7.99
CA SER A 158 18.87 3.59 -6.85
C SER A 158 18.75 2.68 -5.64
N GLN A 159 18.23 1.47 -5.83
CA GLN A 159 18.14 0.48 -4.77
C GLN A 159 19.52 0.14 -4.20
N LEU A 160 20.54 0.01 -5.04
CA LEU A 160 21.91 -0.21 -4.56
C LEU A 160 22.43 0.96 -3.74
N ILE A 161 22.18 2.20 -4.15
CA ILE A 161 22.57 3.40 -3.36
C ILE A 161 21.92 3.39 -1.98
N TYR A 162 20.64 2.98 -1.89
CA TYR A 162 19.95 2.81 -0.61
C TYR A 162 20.50 1.66 0.22
N LEU A 163 20.75 0.50 -0.39
CA LEU A 163 21.24 -0.71 0.29
C LEU A 163 22.68 -0.55 0.78
N ASP A 164 23.51 0.14 0.00
CA ASP A 164 24.91 0.40 0.32
C ASP A 164 25.08 1.58 1.29
N ASP A 165 24.00 2.28 1.62
CA ASP A 165 24.00 3.46 2.51
C ASP A 165 24.97 4.58 2.06
N ILE A 166 25.17 4.73 0.74
CA ILE A 166 26.17 5.67 0.18
C ILE A 166 25.88 7.11 0.57
N LEU A 167 24.60 7.46 0.59
CA LEU A 167 24.16 8.81 0.92
C LEU A 167 23.78 8.96 2.41
N GLY A 168 23.86 7.88 3.20
CA GLY A 168 23.75 7.90 4.66
C GLY A 168 22.71 8.87 5.22
N ASP A 169 23.20 9.74 6.12
CA ASP A 169 22.43 10.76 6.81
C ASP A 169 21.72 11.74 5.86
N PHE A 170 22.24 12.01 4.65
CA PHE A 170 21.61 12.94 3.71
C PHE A 170 20.21 12.46 3.30
N LEU A 171 20.04 11.18 2.97
CA LEU A 171 18.75 10.64 2.53
C LEU A 171 17.82 10.27 3.67
N VAL A 172 18.36 9.94 4.84
CA VAL A 172 17.57 9.39 5.96
C VAL A 172 17.22 10.46 7.00
N ILE A 173 18.07 11.48 7.16
CA ILE A 173 17.96 12.45 8.25
C ILE A 173 17.88 13.86 7.68
N ASP A 174 18.95 14.36 7.07
CA ASP A 174 19.12 15.79 6.83
C ASP A 174 18.07 16.33 5.84
N TYR A 175 17.97 15.71 4.66
CA TYR A 175 17.06 16.21 3.62
C TYR A 175 15.58 15.96 3.92
N PRO A 176 15.15 14.79 4.43
CA PRO A 176 13.77 14.59 4.87
C PRO A 176 13.35 15.57 5.96
N ILE A 177 14.21 15.83 6.96
CA ILE A 177 13.90 16.78 8.04
C ILE A 177 13.76 18.19 7.47
N GLU A 178 14.68 18.64 6.63
CA GLU A 178 14.60 19.98 6.00
C GLU A 178 13.28 20.17 5.24
N LEU A 179 12.88 19.17 4.43
CA LEU A 179 11.63 19.21 3.67
C LEU A 179 10.41 19.24 4.59
N LYS A 180 10.36 18.36 5.61
CA LYS A 180 9.24 18.31 6.54
C LYS A 180 9.12 19.59 7.34
N GLU A 181 10.23 20.16 7.82
CA GLU A 181 10.22 21.45 8.51
C GLU A 181 9.75 22.60 7.61
N PHE A 182 10.13 22.57 6.33
CA PHE A 182 9.71 23.58 5.36
C PHE A 182 8.20 23.54 5.13
N VAL A 183 7.63 22.35 4.93
CA VAL A 183 6.20 22.20 4.66
C VAL A 183 5.36 22.29 5.94
N GLY A 184 5.87 21.75 7.05
CA GLY A 184 5.23 21.78 8.37
C GLY A 184 4.86 23.18 8.84
N LYS A 185 5.74 24.16 8.57
CA LYS A 185 5.53 25.58 8.90
C LYS A 185 4.54 26.30 7.99
N MET A 186 4.01 25.65 6.95
CA MET A 186 3.06 26.27 6.03
C MET A 186 1.66 26.38 6.64
N ASP A 187 0.95 27.46 6.29
CA ASP A 187 -0.45 27.67 6.64
C ASP A 187 -1.32 26.54 6.06
N ILE A 188 -2.02 25.82 6.93
CA ILE A 188 -2.84 24.67 6.54
C ILE A 188 -4.04 25.09 5.68
N THR A 189 -4.58 26.28 5.89
CA THR A 189 -5.67 26.85 5.08
C THR A 189 -5.20 27.10 3.65
N LEU A 190 -3.95 27.52 3.46
CA LEU A 190 -3.36 27.67 2.13
C LEU A 190 -3.19 26.31 1.45
N LEU A 191 -2.59 25.34 2.15
CA LEU A 191 -2.40 23.97 1.63
C LEU A 191 -3.74 23.33 1.23
N PHE A 192 -4.75 23.45 2.10
CA PHE A 192 -6.08 22.96 1.79
C PHE A 192 -6.64 23.60 0.52
N LYS A 193 -6.58 24.93 0.38
CA LYS A 193 -7.08 25.61 -0.83
C LYS A 193 -6.38 25.14 -2.10
N GLN A 194 -5.07 24.85 -2.03
CA GLN A 194 -4.29 24.35 -3.16
C GLN A 194 -4.69 22.91 -3.55
N GLY A 195 -4.91 22.03 -2.58
CA GLY A 195 -5.25 20.62 -2.82
C GLY A 195 -6.74 20.33 -3.02
N HIS A 196 -7.63 21.21 -2.52
CA HIS A 196 -9.06 20.95 -2.37
C HIS A 196 -9.77 20.44 -3.63
N HIS A 197 -9.49 21.06 -4.78
CA HIS A 197 -10.16 20.67 -6.02
C HIS A 197 -9.76 19.26 -6.48
N GLN A 198 -8.46 18.95 -6.42
CA GLN A 198 -7.98 17.63 -6.82
C GLN A 198 -8.41 16.56 -5.81
N ALA A 199 -8.29 16.82 -4.51
CA ALA A 199 -8.75 15.92 -3.45
C ALA A 199 -10.24 15.55 -3.62
N ASN A 200 -11.11 16.53 -3.86
CA ASN A 200 -12.53 16.26 -4.13
C ASN A 200 -12.76 15.40 -5.37
N ASN A 201 -11.97 15.58 -6.42
CA ASN A 201 -12.11 14.78 -7.64
C ASN A 201 -11.66 13.34 -7.39
N GLU A 202 -10.56 13.13 -6.68
CA GLU A 202 -10.09 11.80 -6.28
C GLU A 202 -11.11 11.10 -5.38
N LEU A 203 -11.62 11.76 -4.33
CA LEU A 203 -12.65 11.20 -3.45
C LEU A 203 -13.94 10.82 -4.20
N LYS A 204 -14.36 11.62 -5.19
CA LYS A 204 -15.49 11.27 -6.06
C LYS A 204 -15.20 10.04 -6.90
N GLN A 205 -14.00 9.95 -7.48
CA GLN A 205 -13.59 8.79 -8.29
C GLN A 205 -13.52 7.52 -7.43
N GLU A 206 -12.93 7.60 -6.23
CA GLU A 206 -12.86 6.51 -5.27
C GLU A 206 -14.26 6.02 -4.86
N LYS A 207 -15.21 6.94 -4.62
CA LYS A 207 -16.61 6.62 -4.32
C LYS A 207 -17.29 5.89 -5.49
N ILE A 208 -17.10 6.37 -6.73
CA ILE A 208 -17.64 5.72 -7.92
C ILE A 208 -17.02 4.32 -8.09
N ALA A 209 -15.69 4.19 -7.96
CA ALA A 209 -14.99 2.92 -8.06
C ALA A 209 -15.43 1.93 -6.98
N ARG A 210 -15.67 2.40 -5.75
CA ARG A 210 -16.23 1.58 -4.67
C ARG A 210 -17.63 1.07 -5.02
N GLN A 211 -18.51 1.94 -5.50
CA GLN A 211 -19.87 1.53 -5.91
C GLN A 211 -19.86 0.52 -7.07
N ILE A 212 -18.93 0.66 -8.02
CA ILE A 212 -18.74 -0.31 -9.10
C ILE A 212 -18.31 -1.66 -8.51
N ARG A 213 -17.27 -1.68 -7.67
CA ARG A 213 -16.78 -2.90 -7.00
C ARG A 213 -17.87 -3.59 -6.17
N GLU A 214 -18.66 -2.83 -5.40
CA GLU A 214 -19.76 -3.37 -4.61
C GLU A 214 -20.85 -4.01 -5.48
N LYS A 215 -21.21 -3.37 -6.61
CA LYS A 215 -22.16 -3.94 -7.58
C LYS A 215 -21.63 -5.20 -8.24
N GLU A 216 -20.37 -5.19 -8.68
CA GLU A 216 -19.71 -6.37 -9.25
C GLU A 216 -19.65 -7.52 -8.25
N GLN A 217 -19.33 -7.21 -6.99
CA GLN A 217 -19.31 -8.20 -5.90
C GLN A 217 -20.69 -8.83 -5.70
N LEU A 218 -21.77 -8.04 -5.69
CA LEU A 218 -23.14 -8.56 -5.58
C LEU A 218 -23.52 -9.46 -6.77
N ILE A 219 -23.21 -9.03 -8.00
CA ILE A 219 -23.45 -9.82 -9.23
C ILE A 219 -22.71 -11.16 -9.15
N ASN A 220 -21.42 -11.12 -8.81
CA ASN A 220 -20.58 -12.30 -8.67
C ASN A 220 -21.06 -13.25 -7.57
N GLN A 221 -21.52 -12.72 -6.44
CA GLN A 221 -22.12 -13.51 -5.37
C GLN A 221 -23.42 -14.21 -5.82
N GLU A 222 -24.28 -13.51 -6.56
CA GLU A 222 -25.50 -14.12 -7.11
C GLU A 222 -25.20 -15.20 -8.15
N GLN A 223 -24.22 -14.95 -9.03
CA GLN A 223 -23.75 -15.91 -10.02
C GLN A 223 -23.18 -17.17 -9.35
N ALA A 224 -22.31 -17.00 -8.34
CA ALA A 224 -21.78 -18.09 -7.53
C ALA A 224 -22.91 -18.91 -6.87
N LYS A 225 -23.93 -18.26 -6.29
CA LYS A 225 -25.09 -18.96 -5.70
C LYS A 225 -25.90 -19.74 -6.73
N LYS A 226 -26.17 -19.16 -7.91
CA LYS A 226 -26.89 -19.83 -9.00
C LYS A 226 -26.13 -21.06 -9.49
N PHE A 227 -24.84 -20.91 -9.73
CA PHE A 227 -23.98 -21.99 -10.21
C PHE A 227 -23.79 -23.08 -9.16
N TRP A 228 -23.63 -22.70 -7.88
CA TRP A 228 -23.60 -23.66 -6.77
C TRP A 228 -24.88 -24.51 -6.69
N ASN A 229 -26.04 -23.88 -6.83
CA ASN A 229 -27.32 -24.60 -6.85
C ASN A 229 -27.41 -25.56 -8.05
N TYR A 230 -26.83 -25.21 -9.19
CA TYR A 230 -26.74 -26.10 -10.35
C TYR A 230 -25.85 -27.31 -10.05
N ILE A 231 -24.66 -27.10 -9.50
CA ILE A 231 -23.76 -28.17 -9.03
C ILE A 231 -24.48 -29.09 -8.03
N CYS A 232 -25.20 -28.53 -7.04
CA CYS A 232 -25.95 -29.32 -6.06
C CYS A 232 -27.01 -30.22 -6.73
N LYS A 233 -27.73 -29.69 -7.73
CA LYS A 233 -28.74 -30.45 -8.48
C LYS A 233 -28.10 -31.57 -9.30
N LEU A 234 -27.05 -31.27 -10.05
CA LEU A 234 -26.30 -32.27 -10.84
C LEU A 234 -25.75 -33.38 -9.95
N HIS A 235 -25.12 -32.99 -8.84
CA HIS A 235 -24.60 -33.93 -7.86
C HIS A 235 -25.71 -34.86 -7.33
N ARG A 236 -26.88 -34.31 -6.98
CA ARG A 236 -28.01 -35.10 -6.49
C ARG A 236 -28.52 -36.07 -7.53
N VAL A 237 -28.59 -35.68 -8.80
CA VAL A 237 -29.00 -36.58 -9.89
C VAL A 237 -27.99 -37.71 -10.07
N ARG A 238 -26.69 -37.40 -10.06
CA ARG A 238 -25.62 -38.36 -10.34
C ARG A 238 -25.36 -39.35 -9.21
N TYR A 239 -25.34 -38.87 -7.96
CA TYR A 239 -24.94 -39.67 -6.80
C TYR A 239 -26.10 -40.02 -5.87
N GLN A 240 -27.32 -39.62 -6.22
CA GLN A 240 -28.57 -39.85 -5.47
C GLN A 240 -28.51 -39.41 -3.99
N ARG A 241 -27.64 -38.44 -3.68
CA ARG A 241 -27.40 -37.94 -2.33
C ARG A 241 -27.23 -36.43 -2.33
N ASN A 242 -27.57 -35.80 -1.21
CA ASN A 242 -27.36 -34.37 -1.01
C ASN A 242 -25.89 -34.07 -0.71
N ILE A 243 -25.41 -32.91 -1.16
CA ILE A 243 -24.09 -32.38 -0.78
C ILE A 243 -24.11 -32.03 0.72
N PRO A 244 -23.05 -32.37 1.49
CA PRO A 244 -22.95 -32.01 2.90
C PRO A 244 -22.89 -30.48 3.09
N SER A 245 -23.29 -30.02 4.28
CA SER A 245 -23.28 -28.58 4.62
C SER A 245 -21.88 -27.96 4.57
N LYS A 246 -20.85 -28.74 4.87
CA LYS A 246 -19.43 -28.40 4.73
C LYS A 246 -18.71 -29.51 3.98
N ILE A 247 -17.94 -29.14 2.95
CA ILE A 247 -17.25 -30.07 2.07
C ILE A 247 -15.78 -30.18 2.47
N GLU A 248 -15.46 -31.36 2.97
CA GLU A 248 -14.10 -31.77 3.30
C GLU A 248 -13.37 -32.35 2.09
N LYS A 249 -12.03 -32.36 2.15
CA LYS A 249 -11.17 -32.81 1.06
C LYS A 249 -11.55 -34.18 0.49
N ASN A 250 -11.82 -35.15 1.35
CA ASN A 250 -12.19 -36.51 0.92
C ASN A 250 -13.48 -36.51 0.10
N TYR A 251 -14.48 -35.72 0.50
CA TYR A 251 -15.74 -35.61 -0.23
C TYR A 251 -15.53 -34.91 -1.57
N TYR A 252 -14.72 -33.83 -1.56
CA TYR A 252 -14.37 -33.10 -2.77
C TYR A 252 -13.68 -34.02 -3.78
N ASP A 253 -12.61 -34.70 -3.38
CA ASP A 253 -11.79 -35.55 -4.27
C ASP A 253 -12.59 -36.74 -4.82
N GLN A 254 -13.52 -37.31 -4.04
CA GLN A 254 -14.31 -38.47 -4.46
C GLN A 254 -15.54 -38.13 -5.31
N PHE A 255 -16.24 -37.03 -5.02
CA PHE A 255 -17.56 -36.76 -5.62
C PHE A 255 -17.63 -35.44 -6.37
N LEU A 256 -17.04 -34.38 -5.83
CA LEU A 256 -17.21 -33.04 -6.39
C LEU A 256 -16.22 -32.76 -7.52
N TYR A 257 -14.93 -33.06 -7.32
CA TYR A 257 -13.90 -32.83 -8.34
C TYR A 257 -14.14 -33.59 -9.64
N PRO A 258 -14.49 -34.90 -9.63
CA PRO A 258 -14.80 -35.62 -10.87
C PRO A 258 -16.02 -35.03 -11.59
N LEU A 259 -17.09 -34.69 -10.84
CA LEU A 259 -18.27 -34.02 -11.40
C LEU A 259 -17.89 -32.69 -12.05
N LEU A 260 -17.09 -31.87 -11.36
CA LEU A 260 -16.66 -30.58 -11.87
C LEU A 260 -15.87 -30.74 -13.17
N LYS A 261 -14.88 -31.62 -13.19
CA LYS A 261 -14.00 -31.82 -14.36
C LYS A 261 -14.72 -32.40 -15.58
N GLU A 262 -15.74 -33.22 -15.37
CA GLU A 262 -16.45 -33.89 -16.47
C GLU A 262 -17.54 -33.04 -17.10
N GLU A 263 -18.30 -32.31 -16.29
CA GLU A 263 -19.48 -31.55 -16.72
C GLU A 263 -19.15 -30.11 -17.11
N PHE A 264 -18.05 -29.55 -16.61
CA PHE A 264 -17.70 -28.14 -16.75
C PHE A 264 -16.32 -28.00 -17.40
N LYS A 265 -16.32 -27.85 -18.73
CA LYS A 265 -15.11 -27.85 -19.57
C LYS A 265 -14.86 -26.53 -20.28
N GLU A 266 -15.84 -25.63 -20.24
CA GLU A 266 -15.73 -24.34 -20.89
C GLU A 266 -15.05 -23.32 -19.97
N ASN A 267 -14.36 -22.35 -20.56
CA ASN A 267 -13.65 -21.31 -19.79
C ASN A 267 -14.61 -20.53 -18.87
N GLU A 268 -15.86 -20.33 -19.30
CA GLU A 268 -16.88 -19.68 -18.48
C GLU A 268 -17.24 -20.49 -17.24
N ASP A 269 -17.28 -21.82 -17.35
CA ASP A 269 -17.55 -22.68 -16.20
C ASP A 269 -16.40 -22.66 -15.19
N VAL A 270 -15.15 -22.66 -15.67
CA VAL A 270 -13.97 -22.56 -14.79
C VAL A 270 -14.04 -21.26 -13.97
N LEU A 271 -14.39 -20.13 -14.61
CA LEU A 271 -14.61 -18.87 -13.90
C LEU A 271 -15.73 -18.98 -12.86
N ASN A 272 -16.85 -19.62 -13.20
CA ASN A 272 -17.96 -19.84 -12.28
C ASN A 272 -17.57 -20.73 -11.08
N ILE A 273 -16.75 -21.76 -11.29
CA ILE A 273 -16.22 -22.62 -10.22
C ILE A 273 -15.33 -21.80 -9.27
N ARG A 274 -14.46 -20.94 -9.82
CA ARG A 274 -13.62 -20.04 -9.02
C ARG A 274 -14.46 -19.05 -8.21
N LEU A 275 -15.51 -18.49 -8.80
CA LEU A 275 -16.48 -17.63 -8.10
C LEU A 275 -17.18 -18.36 -6.96
N VAL A 276 -17.56 -19.63 -7.15
CA VAL A 276 -18.09 -20.47 -6.06
C VAL A 276 -17.07 -20.60 -4.94
N GLY A 277 -15.81 -20.91 -5.25
CA GLY A 277 -14.74 -20.99 -4.25
C GLY A 277 -14.61 -19.70 -3.46
N GLN A 278 -14.57 -18.56 -4.15
CA GLN A 278 -14.38 -17.24 -3.56
C GLN A 278 -15.56 -16.77 -2.70
N TYR A 279 -16.80 -16.91 -3.18
CA TYR A 279 -17.97 -16.31 -2.54
C TYR A 279 -18.79 -17.26 -1.66
N MET A 280 -18.46 -18.55 -1.67
CA MET A 280 -19.11 -19.57 -0.84
C MET A 280 -18.12 -20.29 0.08
N GLU A 281 -17.02 -19.62 0.45
CA GLU A 281 -15.90 -20.20 1.23
C GLU A 281 -16.33 -20.98 2.48
N HIS A 282 -17.35 -20.49 3.20
CA HIS A 282 -17.89 -21.11 4.42
C HIS A 282 -18.48 -22.52 4.19
N LYS A 283 -18.74 -22.90 2.94
CA LYS A 283 -19.18 -24.26 2.55
C LYS A 283 -18.04 -25.25 2.39
N PHE A 284 -16.79 -24.81 2.44
CA PHE A 284 -15.63 -25.62 2.11
C PHE A 284 -14.62 -25.65 3.26
N SER A 285 -13.85 -26.74 3.36
CA SER A 285 -12.60 -26.71 4.13
C SER A 285 -11.57 -25.83 3.41
N ASN A 286 -10.60 -25.27 4.13
CA ASN A 286 -9.54 -24.43 3.53
C ASN A 286 -8.86 -25.14 2.36
N SER A 287 -8.59 -26.44 2.50
CA SER A 287 -7.96 -27.25 1.44
C SER A 287 -8.80 -27.35 0.16
N VAL A 288 -10.13 -27.34 0.27
CA VAL A 288 -11.06 -27.40 -0.86
C VAL A 288 -11.26 -26.00 -1.45
N TYR A 289 -11.36 -24.99 -0.61
CA TYR A 289 -11.38 -23.58 -1.02
C TYR A 289 -10.20 -23.27 -1.96
N PHE A 290 -8.97 -23.60 -1.57
CA PHE A 290 -7.78 -23.36 -2.40
C PHE A 290 -7.81 -24.10 -3.74
N LYS A 291 -8.41 -25.29 -3.81
CA LYS A 291 -8.57 -26.04 -5.06
C LYS A 291 -9.63 -25.42 -5.97
N LEU A 292 -10.66 -24.81 -5.41
CA LEU A 292 -11.73 -24.18 -6.19
C LEU A 292 -11.31 -22.82 -6.77
N ILE A 293 -10.60 -21.99 -5.99
CA ILE A 293 -10.14 -20.68 -6.48
C ILE A 293 -9.04 -20.81 -7.56
N ASN A 294 -8.29 -21.92 -7.54
CA ASN A 294 -7.26 -22.26 -8.52
C ASN A 294 -7.72 -23.39 -9.47
N PHE A 295 -9.03 -23.54 -9.68
CA PHE A 295 -9.54 -24.60 -10.54
C PHE A 295 -9.11 -24.37 -12.00
N GLU A 296 -8.65 -25.43 -12.67
CA GLU A 296 -8.16 -25.47 -14.05
C GLU A 296 -8.90 -26.53 -14.86
#